data_AF-Q9Z3V4-F1
#
_entry.id   AF-Q9Z3V4-F1
#
_cell.length_a   1.000
_cell.length_b   1.000
_cell.length_c   1.000
_cell.angle_alpha   90.00
_cell.angle_beta   90.00
_cell.angle_gamma   90.00
#
_symmetry.space_group_name_H-M   'P 1'
#
loop_
_entity.id
_entity.type
_entity.pdbx_description
1 polymer ?
#
loop_
_entity_poly.entity_id
_entity_poly.type
_entity_poly.pdbx_seq_one_letter_code
_entity_poly.pdbx_strand_id
1 'polypeptide(L)'
;MTITANALNATDLRRLEANHQQLLDLGFQLEQAMEETGLDLEYAKLRRLSAAILLLLKDAHDLEERVLFPGFDRRAGSCFSVMMIEHLKAEHRYDRLAADELRLTLQALADGTCSLPIETITRMLTGFLECLRRHVSTEKLLMEALLAAEAEEREIFA
;
A
#
# COMPACT_ATOMS: atom_id res chain seq x y z
N MET A 1 13.51 35.52 1.03
CA MET A 1 14.34 34.33 1.26
C MET A 1 13.40 33.13 1.24
N THR A 2 13.02 32.69 0.04
CA THR A 2 12.05 31.61 -0.16
C THR A 2 12.84 30.38 -0.58
N ILE A 3 13.12 29.52 0.40
CA ILE A 3 13.60 28.17 0.10
C ILE A 3 12.38 27.43 -0.44
N THR A 4 12.25 27.35 -1.76
CA THR A 4 11.39 26.40 -2.45
C THR A 4 11.91 25.00 -2.13
N ALA A 5 11.44 24.44 -1.02
CA ALA A 5 11.64 23.02 -0.74
C ALA A 5 10.79 22.22 -1.73
N ASN A 6 11.44 21.49 -2.65
CA ASN A 6 10.79 20.56 -3.59
C ASN A 6 9.68 19.76 -2.90
N ALA A 7 8.53 19.62 -3.56
CA ALA A 7 7.38 18.91 -3.03
C ALA A 7 7.66 17.40 -2.89
N LEU A 8 8.54 16.84 -3.73
CA LEU A 8 9.10 15.50 -3.58
C LEU A 8 10.55 15.49 -4.10
N ASN A 9 11.52 15.01 -3.32
CA ASN A 9 12.90 14.87 -3.83
C ASN A 9 13.14 13.48 -4.43
N ALA A 10 14.20 13.34 -5.24
CA ALA A 10 14.52 12.08 -5.93
C ALA A 10 14.76 10.90 -4.98
N THR A 11 15.20 11.14 -3.75
CA THR A 11 15.38 10.08 -2.74
C THR A 11 14.05 9.58 -2.22
N ASP A 12 13.12 10.49 -1.91
CA ASP A 12 11.79 10.12 -1.45
C ASP A 12 10.98 9.43 -2.56
N LEU A 13 11.12 9.89 -3.82
CA LEU A 13 10.52 9.24 -4.98
C LEU A 13 10.94 7.77 -5.08
N ARG A 14 12.25 7.49 -5.05
CA ARG A 14 12.77 6.11 -5.09
C ARG A 14 12.29 5.25 -3.94
N ARG A 15 12.09 5.84 -2.75
CA ARG A 15 11.59 5.12 -1.57
C ARG A 15 10.11 4.75 -1.72
N LEU A 16 9.29 5.64 -2.26
CA LEU A 16 7.88 5.33 -2.59
C LEU A 16 7.81 4.22 -3.64
N GLU A 17 8.57 4.33 -4.73
CA GLU A 17 8.63 3.28 -5.77
C GLU A 17 9.10 1.93 -5.21
N ALA A 18 10.08 1.94 -4.30
CA ALA A 18 10.54 0.73 -3.63
C ALA A 18 9.45 0.12 -2.73
N ASN A 19 8.73 0.94 -1.96
CA ASN A 19 7.61 0.46 -1.14
C ASN A 19 6.50 -0.13 -2.02
N HIS A 20 6.14 0.53 -3.12
CA HIS A 20 5.18 0.01 -4.09
C HIS A 20 5.59 -1.36 -4.63
N GLN A 21 6.85 -1.50 -5.03
CA GLN A 21 7.35 -2.77 -5.54
C GLN A 21 7.31 -3.86 -4.45
N GLN A 22 7.72 -3.53 -3.22
CA GLN A 22 7.66 -4.47 -2.10
C GLN A 22 6.23 -4.95 -1.80
N LEU A 23 5.24 -4.07 -1.87
CA LEU A 23 3.83 -4.42 -1.68
C LEU A 23 3.32 -5.35 -2.80
N LEU A 24 3.65 -5.05 -4.05
CA LEU A 24 3.28 -5.89 -5.19
C LEU A 24 3.97 -7.26 -5.15
N ASP A 25 5.25 -7.30 -4.79
CA ASP A 25 6.03 -8.53 -4.63
C ASP A 25 5.50 -9.38 -3.48
N LEU A 26 5.09 -8.76 -2.37
CA LEU A 26 4.40 -9.45 -1.27
C LEU A 26 3.11 -10.10 -1.77
N GLY A 27 2.29 -9.34 -2.51
CA GLY A 27 1.03 -9.84 -3.04
C GLY A 27 1.21 -11.05 -3.95
N PHE A 28 2.17 -10.97 -4.88
CA PHE A 28 2.52 -12.07 -5.77
C PHE A 28 3.04 -13.31 -5.02
N GLN A 29 3.84 -13.13 -3.98
CA GLN A 29 4.32 -14.23 -3.15
C GLN A 29 3.22 -14.88 -2.32
N LEU A 30 2.23 -14.09 -1.86
CA LEU A 30 1.06 -14.61 -1.14
C LEU A 30 0.16 -15.45 -2.06
N GLU A 31 -0.08 -15.02 -3.31
CA GLU A 31 -0.82 -15.82 -4.29
C GLU A 31 -0.15 -17.18 -4.52
N GLN A 32 1.16 -17.18 -4.84
CA GLN A 32 1.91 -18.42 -5.06
C GLN A 32 1.88 -19.35 -3.84
N ALA A 33 2.13 -18.81 -2.64
CA ALA A 33 2.13 -19.63 -1.43
C ALA A 33 0.76 -20.28 -1.17
N MET A 34 -0.34 -19.63 -1.55
CA MET A 34 -1.69 -20.17 -1.42
C MET A 34 -2.01 -21.23 -2.47
N GLU A 35 -1.47 -21.12 -3.69
CA GLU A 35 -1.56 -22.17 -4.72
C GLU A 35 -0.75 -23.43 -4.35
N GLU A 36 0.39 -23.25 -3.68
CA GLU A 36 1.29 -24.33 -3.26
C GLU A 36 0.83 -25.05 -1.98
N THR A 37 -0.11 -24.47 -1.23
CA THR A 37 -0.62 -25.04 0.02
C THR A 37 -1.41 -26.32 -0.25
N GLY A 38 -0.77 -27.48 -0.05
CA GLY A 38 -1.33 -28.81 -0.34
C GLY A 38 -0.27 -29.86 -0.69
N LEU A 39 0.96 -29.41 -0.96
CA LEU A 39 2.14 -30.26 -1.14
C LEU A 39 2.98 -30.15 0.14
N ASP A 40 3.30 -31.28 0.77
CA ASP A 40 4.04 -31.36 2.04
C ASP A 40 5.22 -30.37 2.07
N LEU A 41 5.17 -29.44 3.03
CA LEU A 41 6.04 -28.27 3.26
C LEU A 41 5.82 -27.06 2.33
N GLU A 42 4.98 -26.08 2.74
CA GLU A 42 5.27 -24.62 2.57
C GLU A 42 4.62 -23.68 3.62
N TYR A 43 4.01 -24.18 4.72
CA TYR A 43 3.38 -23.31 5.75
C TYR A 43 4.37 -22.33 6.44
N ALA A 44 5.67 -22.64 6.44
CA ALA A 44 6.71 -21.72 6.93
C ALA A 44 6.82 -20.45 6.07
N LYS A 45 6.69 -20.57 4.74
CA LYS A 45 6.69 -19.44 3.80
C LYS A 45 5.46 -18.58 4.03
N LEU A 46 4.28 -19.20 4.13
CA LEU A 46 3.02 -18.49 4.40
C LEU A 46 3.06 -17.73 5.73
N ARG A 47 3.62 -18.33 6.78
CA ARG A 47 3.84 -17.67 8.08
C ARG A 47 4.75 -16.46 7.99
N ARG A 48 5.87 -16.58 7.27
CA ARG A 48 6.80 -15.47 7.06
C ARG A 48 6.15 -14.33 6.27
N LEU A 49 5.44 -14.66 5.19
CA LEU A 49 4.77 -13.67 4.34
C LEU A 49 3.65 -12.97 5.09
N SER A 50 2.80 -13.70 5.82
CA SER A 50 1.75 -13.09 6.63
C SER A 50 2.30 -12.12 7.68
N ALA A 51 3.41 -12.46 8.34
CA ALA A 51 4.08 -11.55 9.29
C ALA A 51 4.59 -10.25 8.64
N ALA A 52 4.90 -10.25 7.34
CA ALA A 52 5.39 -9.07 6.63
C ALA A 52 4.27 -8.10 6.19
N ILE A 53 3.01 -8.57 6.10
CA ILE A 53 1.87 -7.78 5.57
C ILE A 53 1.76 -6.42 6.25
N LEU A 54 1.63 -6.41 7.59
CA LEU A 54 1.41 -5.16 8.32
C LEU A 54 2.62 -4.25 8.33
N LEU A 55 3.83 -4.83 8.35
CA LEU A 55 5.06 -4.05 8.36
C LEU A 55 5.20 -3.26 7.06
N LEU A 56 5.10 -3.94 5.91
CA LEU A 56 5.27 -3.30 4.61
C LEU A 56 4.17 -2.27 4.32
N LEU A 57 2.91 -2.58 4.65
CA LEU A 57 1.81 -1.64 4.48
C LEU A 57 1.96 -0.42 5.39
N LYS A 58 2.44 -0.61 6.62
CA LYS A 58 2.72 0.50 7.53
C LYS A 58 3.85 1.38 6.99
N ASP A 59 4.94 0.79 6.52
CA ASP A 59 6.11 1.53 6.02
C ASP A 59 5.78 2.34 4.75
N ALA A 60 4.89 1.81 3.89
CA ALA A 60 4.30 2.54 2.77
C ALA A 60 3.52 3.77 3.26
N HIS A 61 2.45 3.53 4.06
CA HIS A 61 1.58 4.60 4.56
C HIS A 61 2.34 5.69 5.34
N ASP A 62 3.27 5.30 6.20
CA ASP A 62 4.09 6.22 7.00
C ASP A 62 5.02 7.09 6.15
N LEU A 63 5.41 6.63 4.96
CA LEU A 63 6.21 7.40 4.03
C LEU A 63 5.31 8.37 3.26
N GLU A 64 4.20 7.90 2.69
CA GLU A 64 3.24 8.72 1.96
C GLU A 64 2.73 9.89 2.81
N GLU A 65 2.28 9.61 4.03
CA GLU A 65 1.78 10.62 4.96
C GLU A 65 2.85 11.66 5.34
N ARG A 66 4.13 11.29 5.24
CA ARG A 66 5.27 12.15 5.60
C ARG A 66 5.77 12.99 4.43
N VAL A 67 5.73 12.47 3.20
CA VAL A 67 6.37 13.12 2.05
C VAL A 67 5.40 13.37 0.89
N LEU A 68 4.57 12.39 0.51
CA LEU A 68 3.68 12.49 -0.63
C LEU A 68 2.50 13.43 -0.36
N PHE A 69 1.75 13.19 0.72
CA PHE A 69 0.57 13.99 1.04
C PHE A 69 0.90 15.46 1.32
N PRO A 70 1.96 15.80 2.09
CA PRO A 70 2.35 17.19 2.26
C PRO A 70 2.82 17.85 0.95
N GLY A 71 3.50 17.10 0.07
CA GLY A 71 3.90 17.60 -1.25
C GLY A 71 2.71 17.94 -2.13
N PHE A 72 1.74 17.03 -2.17
CA PHE A 72 0.49 17.19 -2.90
C PHE A 72 -0.33 18.39 -2.39
N ASP A 73 -0.52 18.51 -1.08
CA ASP A 73 -1.28 19.62 -0.47
C ASP A 73 -0.71 21.00 -0.83
N ARG A 74 0.62 21.13 -0.83
CA ARG A 74 1.31 22.38 -1.20
C ARG A 74 1.10 22.77 -2.67
N ARG A 75 0.95 21.80 -3.57
CA ARG A 75 0.82 22.03 -5.02
C ARG A 75 -0.62 21.99 -5.52
N ALA A 76 -1.56 21.58 -4.68
CA ALA A 76 -2.95 21.42 -5.07
C ALA A 76 -3.67 22.75 -5.38
N GLY A 77 -3.33 23.83 -4.67
CA GLY A 77 -3.96 25.15 -4.88
C GLY A 77 -5.40 25.27 -4.39
N SER A 78 -5.93 24.28 -3.66
CA SER A 78 -7.35 24.21 -3.28
C SER A 78 -7.58 23.46 -1.98
N CYS A 79 -8.62 23.85 -1.22
CA CYS A 79 -9.11 23.11 -0.04
C CYS A 79 -9.53 21.66 -0.38
N PHE A 80 -9.76 21.38 -1.66
CA PHE A 80 -10.06 20.03 -2.14
C PHE A 80 -8.96 19.02 -1.81
N SER A 81 -7.67 19.42 -1.78
CA SER A 81 -6.58 18.50 -1.40
C SER A 81 -6.70 18.01 0.03
N VAL A 82 -7.10 18.87 0.96
CA VAL A 82 -7.28 18.50 2.36
C VAL A 82 -8.35 17.43 2.48
N MET A 83 -9.48 17.58 1.78
CA MET A 83 -10.55 16.57 1.76
C MET A 83 -10.07 15.25 1.13
N MET A 84 -9.35 15.31 0.01
CA MET A 84 -8.79 14.13 -0.65
C MET A 84 -7.77 13.40 0.24
N ILE A 85 -6.87 14.12 0.91
CA ILE A 85 -5.87 13.54 1.82
C ILE A 85 -6.54 12.87 3.02
N GLU A 86 -7.57 13.49 3.60
CA GLU A 86 -8.31 12.85 4.71
C GLU A 86 -9.10 11.62 4.25
N HIS A 87 -9.57 11.61 2.99
CA HIS A 87 -10.14 10.41 2.38
C HIS A 87 -9.10 9.30 2.21
N LEU A 88 -7.92 9.59 1.64
CA LEU A 88 -6.83 8.61 1.49
C LEU A 88 -6.39 8.03 2.85
N LYS A 89 -6.25 8.87 3.88
CA LYS A 89 -5.97 8.40 5.24
C LYS A 89 -7.10 7.53 5.82
N ALA A 90 -8.35 7.75 5.41
CA ALA A 90 -9.44 6.85 5.77
C ALA A 90 -9.28 5.50 5.07
N GLU A 91 -8.94 5.49 3.79
CA GLU A 91 -8.62 4.27 3.05
C GLU A 91 -7.46 3.51 3.71
N HIS A 92 -6.38 4.19 4.13
CA HIS A 92 -5.29 3.56 4.89
C HIS A 92 -5.76 2.83 6.14
N ARG A 93 -6.78 3.35 6.84
CA ARG A 93 -7.35 2.69 8.02
C ARG A 93 -8.10 1.41 7.64
N TYR A 94 -8.86 1.45 6.54
CA TYR A 94 -9.56 0.28 6.02
C TYR A 94 -8.59 -0.79 5.49
N ASP A 95 -7.56 -0.38 4.76
CA ASP A 95 -6.54 -1.29 4.23
C ASP A 95 -5.79 -1.99 5.36
N ARG A 96 -5.41 -1.26 6.41
CA ARG A 96 -4.77 -1.85 7.61
C ARG A 96 -5.67 -2.85 8.33
N LEU A 97 -6.98 -2.59 8.41
CA LEU A 97 -7.93 -3.52 9.03
C LEU A 97 -8.04 -4.81 8.20
N ALA A 98 -8.25 -4.69 6.88
CA ALA A 98 -8.32 -5.84 5.97
C ALA A 98 -7.01 -6.64 5.97
N ALA A 99 -5.87 -5.96 6.02
CA ALA A 99 -4.54 -6.56 6.10
C ALA A 99 -4.35 -7.36 7.40
N ASP A 100 -4.84 -6.85 8.54
CA ASP A 100 -4.74 -7.55 9.83
C ASP A 100 -5.63 -8.80 9.87
N GLU A 101 -6.86 -8.68 9.37
CA GLU A 101 -7.79 -9.82 9.25
C GLU A 101 -7.21 -10.94 8.37
N LEU A 102 -6.65 -10.59 7.21
CA LEU A 102 -5.98 -11.56 6.34
C LEU A 102 -4.74 -12.15 7.02
N ARG A 103 -3.88 -11.32 7.64
CA ARG A 103 -2.70 -11.79 8.36
C ARG A 103 -3.05 -12.84 9.41
N LEU A 104 -4.04 -12.56 10.27
CA LEU A 104 -4.47 -13.48 11.32
C LEU A 104 -5.01 -14.78 10.73
N THR A 105 -5.78 -14.68 9.65
CA THR A 105 -6.33 -15.84 8.94
C THR A 105 -5.23 -16.72 8.36
N LEU A 106 -4.23 -16.15 7.69
CA LEU A 106 -3.12 -16.88 7.10
C LEU A 106 -2.18 -17.48 8.16
N GLN A 107 -2.00 -16.80 9.30
CA GLN A 107 -1.26 -17.36 10.43
C GLN A 107 -1.99 -18.58 11.01
N ALA A 108 -3.30 -18.45 11.27
CA ALA A 108 -4.10 -19.58 11.74
C ALA A 108 -4.10 -20.74 10.73
N LEU A 109 -4.10 -20.45 9.42
CA LEU A 109 -4.00 -21.46 8.38
C LEU A 109 -2.65 -22.17 8.46
N ALA A 110 -1.55 -21.41 8.59
CA ALA A 110 -0.21 -21.96 8.75
C ALA A 110 0.03 -22.73 10.05
N ASP A 111 -0.76 -22.45 11.09
CA ASP A 111 -0.76 -23.15 12.37
C ASP A 111 -1.67 -24.39 12.39
N GLY A 112 -2.46 -24.62 11.33
CA GLY A 112 -3.47 -25.68 11.30
C GLY A 112 -4.65 -25.46 12.25
N THR A 113 -4.84 -24.21 12.72
CA THR A 113 -5.91 -23.83 13.65
C THR A 113 -7.04 -23.04 12.97
N CYS A 114 -6.94 -22.78 11.67
CA CYS A 114 -7.97 -22.06 10.93
C CYS A 114 -9.20 -22.94 10.69
N SER A 115 -10.37 -22.44 11.07
CA SER A 115 -11.66 -23.11 10.83
C SER A 115 -12.37 -22.61 9.56
N LEU A 116 -11.81 -21.63 8.85
CA LEU A 116 -12.44 -21.08 7.65
C LEU A 116 -12.22 -22.03 6.46
N PRO A 117 -13.24 -22.21 5.59
CA PRO A 117 -13.07 -22.94 4.34
C PRO A 117 -12.00 -22.28 3.47
N ILE A 118 -11.21 -23.08 2.75
CA ILE A 118 -10.16 -22.57 1.86
C ILE A 118 -10.67 -21.55 0.86
N GLU A 119 -11.87 -21.74 0.30
CA GLU A 119 -12.53 -20.79 -0.62
C GLU A 119 -12.74 -19.40 0.01
N THR A 120 -13.03 -19.35 1.31
CA THR A 120 -13.18 -18.09 2.03
C THR A 120 -11.84 -17.38 2.17
N ILE A 121 -10.78 -18.13 2.50
CA ILE A 121 -9.42 -17.59 2.62
C ILE A 121 -8.94 -17.07 1.26
N THR A 122 -9.17 -17.81 0.18
CA THR A 122 -8.85 -17.38 -1.19
C THR A 122 -9.57 -16.08 -1.54
N ARG A 123 -10.86 -15.95 -1.22
CA ARG A 123 -11.61 -14.69 -1.46
C ARG A 123 -11.07 -13.51 -0.65
N MET A 124 -10.67 -13.74 0.61
CA MET A 124 -10.04 -12.70 1.44
C MET A 124 -8.72 -12.25 0.82
N LEU A 125 -7.89 -13.20 0.38
CA LEU A 125 -6.64 -12.90 -0.31
C LEU A 125 -6.89 -12.09 -1.59
N THR A 126 -7.78 -12.55 -2.48
CA THR A 126 -8.11 -11.82 -3.71
C THR A 126 -8.56 -10.39 -3.41
N GLY A 127 -9.45 -10.20 -2.43
CA GLY A 127 -9.90 -8.86 -2.03
C GLY A 127 -8.76 -7.96 -1.56
N PHE A 128 -7.86 -8.48 -0.73
CA PHE A 128 -6.69 -7.74 -0.27
C PHE A 128 -5.75 -7.35 -1.42
N LEU A 129 -5.50 -8.26 -2.36
CA LEU A 129 -4.62 -8.01 -3.50
C LEU A 129 -5.18 -6.96 -4.45
N GLU A 130 -6.49 -6.97 -4.69
CA GLU A 130 -7.17 -5.90 -5.43
C GLU A 130 -7.10 -4.55 -4.71
N CYS A 131 -7.19 -4.52 -3.37
CA CYS A 131 -6.94 -3.30 -2.61
C CYS A 131 -5.50 -2.80 -2.76
N LEU A 132 -4.49 -3.68 -2.61
CA LEU A 132 -3.08 -3.31 -2.79
C LEU A 132 -2.80 -2.75 -4.19
N ARG A 133 -3.32 -3.41 -5.24
CA ARG A 133 -3.15 -2.95 -6.63
C ARG A 133 -3.76 -1.57 -6.85
N ARG A 134 -4.96 -1.33 -6.30
CA ARG A 134 -5.65 -0.02 -6.39
C ARG A 134 -4.93 1.06 -5.60
N HIS A 135 -4.43 0.75 -4.40
CA HIS A 135 -3.63 1.64 -3.57
C HIS A 135 -2.38 2.10 -4.33
N VAL A 136 -1.53 1.16 -4.79
CA VAL A 136 -0.31 1.48 -5.55
C VAL A 136 -0.61 2.27 -6.83
N SER A 137 -1.67 1.90 -7.56
CA SER A 137 -2.07 2.62 -8.78
C SER A 137 -2.46 4.07 -8.50
N THR A 138 -3.25 4.29 -7.45
CA THR A 138 -3.69 5.63 -7.04
C THR A 138 -2.50 6.51 -6.68
N GLU A 139 -1.52 5.97 -5.96
CA GLU A 139 -0.34 6.72 -5.57
C GLU A 139 0.58 7.07 -6.72
N LYS A 140 0.76 6.14 -7.67
CA LYS A 140 1.51 6.44 -8.90
C LYS A 140 0.89 7.61 -9.64
N LEU A 141 -0.44 7.65 -9.77
CA LEU A 141 -1.15 8.78 -10.37
C LEU A 141 -0.95 10.09 -9.59
N LEU A 142 -0.96 10.04 -8.25
CA LEU A 142 -0.69 11.21 -7.41
C LEU A 142 0.76 11.71 -7.58
N MET A 143 1.72 10.80 -7.64
CA MET A 143 3.13 11.11 -7.87
C MET A 143 3.34 11.74 -9.25
N GLU A 144 2.74 11.17 -10.29
CA GLU A 144 2.78 11.70 -11.66
C GLU A 144 2.17 13.11 -11.73
N ALA A 145 0.99 13.31 -11.13
CA ALA A 145 0.33 14.61 -11.07
C ALA A 145 1.18 15.66 -10.35
N LEU A 146 1.82 15.26 -9.24
CA LEU A 146 2.71 16.14 -8.49
C LEU A 146 3.94 16.52 -9.31
N LEU A 147 4.63 15.54 -9.91
CA LEU A 147 5.81 15.77 -10.73
C LEU A 147 5.51 16.65 -11.96
N ALA A 148 4.36 16.45 -12.61
CA ALA A 148 3.92 17.28 -13.73
C ALA A 148 3.66 18.73 -13.30
N ALA A 149 2.96 18.94 -12.18
CA ALA A 149 2.73 20.27 -11.62
C ALA A 149 4.03 20.98 -11.20
N GLU A 150 5.03 20.23 -10.70
CA GLU A 150 6.35 20.78 -10.42
C GLU A 150 7.10 21.22 -11.68
N ALA A 151 7.09 20.39 -12.72
CA ALA A 151 7.79 20.67 -13.98
C ALA A 151 7.19 21.87 -14.72
N GLU A 152 5.88 22.07 -14.61
CA GLU A 152 5.13 23.14 -15.29
C GLU A 152 4.91 24.39 -14.42
N GLU A 153 5.45 24.41 -13.19
CA GLU A 153 5.27 25.48 -12.19
C GLU A 153 3.79 25.90 -11.98
N ARG A 154 2.88 24.92 -12.05
CA ARG A 154 1.42 25.15 -11.92
C ARG A 154 0.83 24.46 -10.70
N GLU A 155 -0.41 24.80 -10.40
CA GLU A 155 -1.20 24.07 -9.41
C GLU A 155 -1.84 22.83 -10.05
N ILE A 156 -2.12 21.81 -9.24
CA ILE A 156 -2.73 20.54 -9.70
C ILE A 156 -4.20 20.75 -10.06
N PHE A 157 -4.93 21.59 -9.33
CA PHE A 157 -6.37 21.82 -9.49
C PHE A 157 -6.76 23.25 -9.91
N ALA A 158 -5.80 24.06 -10.39
CA ALA A 158 -6.10 25.38 -10.96
C ALA A 158 -6.84 25.29 -12.30
#